data_AF-A0A819BN50-F1
#
_entry.id   AF-A0A819BN50-F1
#
_cell.length_a   1.000
_cell.length_b   1.000
_cell.length_c   1.000
_cell.angle_alpha   90.00
_cell.angle_beta   90.00
_cell.angle_gamma   90.00
#
_symmetry.space_group_name_H-M   'P 1'
#
loop_
_entity.id
_entity.type
_entity.pdbx_description
1 polymer ?
#
loop_
_entity_poly.entity_id
_entity_poly.type
_entity_poly.pdbx_seq_one_letter_code
_entity_poly.pdbx_strand_id
1 'polypeptide(L)'
;MNDAIQRIRIEAEQDKQNKIKEVNNAKEKYKQLMNVVHNTSCDYTNNRHKMKRCQRCKTLKEANQIKVKVYECPMPLAHESALAVIFELQMPIEIRCYRDIIWQFTNRSNSHLENCMYEWLNVPSHGSKLKSFCTGFNNHKVRLVSSTKSISQTHYSTPPSIAHTSIEGFLFENSLKIQISPTKPIGFEDEVRILTPQLDHPDYKQLQFTVSTTQFVQNDVIAQLSNYSTRLKPSQIIEFGSFRSGHRLQWWNLLTILEMDSLSFAEESVAILIIHSILQYGPLISESKTFSESWCPESHQQLLEDHFVNELIVRLNHHLDDCQLNWQNELVLVVITMRILSICNTNMENKTVNLILKCRKIGEKSQVEKYRPVPAGKHRK
;
A
#
# COMPACT_ATOMS: atom_id res chain seq x y z
N MET A 1 -17.94 14.15 5.22
CA MET A 1 -17.32 14.63 3.97
C MET A 1 -18.18 15.66 3.24
N ASN A 2 -19.46 15.41 2.94
CA ASN A 2 -20.33 16.38 2.25
C ASN A 2 -20.41 17.74 2.97
N ASP A 3 -20.52 17.75 4.30
CA ASP A 3 -20.50 18.99 5.08
C ASP A 3 -19.17 19.75 5.00
N ALA A 4 -18.05 19.04 4.82
CA ALA A 4 -16.74 19.66 4.62
C ALA A 4 -16.66 20.30 3.22
N ILE A 5 -17.13 19.60 2.19
CA ILE A 5 -17.23 20.13 0.82
C ILE A 5 -18.09 21.39 0.79
N GLN A 6 -19.25 21.37 1.44
CA GLN A 6 -20.14 22.53 1.46
C GLN A 6 -19.50 23.74 2.16
N ARG A 7 -18.87 23.53 3.33
CA ARG A 7 -18.13 24.60 4.03
C ARG A 7 -17.02 25.20 3.17
N ILE A 8 -16.21 24.36 2.54
CA ILE A 8 -15.12 24.83 1.68
C ILE A 8 -15.65 25.56 0.44
N ARG A 9 -16.76 25.10 -0.15
CA ARG A 9 -17.40 25.80 -1.29
C ARG A 9 -17.93 27.17 -0.91
N ILE A 10 -18.53 27.29 0.28
CA ILE A 10 -19.00 28.58 0.82
C ILE A 10 -17.80 29.52 1.04
N GLU A 11 -16.73 29.03 1.66
CA GLU A 11 -15.49 29.81 1.87
C GLU A 11 -14.85 30.22 0.54
N ALA A 12 -14.79 29.30 -0.44
CA ALA A 12 -14.23 29.56 -1.76
C ALA A 12 -15.05 30.61 -2.54
N GLU A 13 -16.38 30.55 -2.47
CA GLU A 13 -17.23 31.57 -3.09
C GLU A 13 -17.03 32.94 -2.42
N GLN A 14 -16.93 32.98 -1.09
CA GLN A 14 -16.64 34.22 -0.38
C GLN A 14 -15.26 34.79 -0.78
N ASP A 15 -14.24 33.95 -0.91
CA ASP A 15 -12.92 34.35 -1.37
C ASP A 15 -12.94 34.88 -2.80
N LYS A 16 -13.71 34.24 -3.69
CA LYS A 16 -13.92 34.68 -5.06
C LYS A 16 -14.56 36.07 -5.10
N GLN A 17 -15.62 36.30 -4.31
CA GLN A 17 -16.26 37.61 -4.19
C GLN A 17 -15.31 38.68 -3.62
N ASN A 18 -14.50 38.33 -2.63
CA ASN A 18 -13.49 39.22 -2.08
C ASN A 18 -12.41 39.57 -3.12
N LYS A 19 -11.99 38.60 -3.94
CA LYS A 19 -11.05 38.84 -5.04
C LYS A 19 -11.65 39.76 -6.11
N ILE A 20 -12.91 39.57 -6.47
CA ILE A 20 -13.61 40.46 -7.41
C ILE A 20 -13.58 41.91 -6.90
N LYS A 21 -13.89 42.12 -5.61
CA LYS A 21 -13.81 43.45 -4.99
C LYS A 21 -12.40 44.02 -5.01
N GLU A 22 -11.39 43.23 -4.67
CA GLU A 22 -9.97 43.63 -4.73
C GLU A 22 -9.58 44.09 -6.15
N VAL A 23 -9.95 43.32 -7.18
CA VAL A 23 -9.66 43.65 -8.59
C VAL A 23 -10.39 44.92 -9.03
N ASN A 24 -11.67 45.07 -8.67
CA ASN A 24 -12.45 46.28 -8.99
C ASN A 24 -11.83 47.53 -8.36
N ASN A 25 -11.50 47.48 -7.07
CA ASN A 25 -10.85 48.60 -6.37
C ASN A 25 -9.50 48.95 -7.02
N ALA A 26 -8.72 47.94 -7.43
CA ALA A 26 -7.45 48.15 -8.12
C ALA A 26 -7.64 48.79 -9.51
N LYS A 27 -8.66 48.37 -10.26
CA LYS A 27 -9.01 48.95 -11.57
C LYS A 27 -9.51 50.38 -11.45
N GLU A 28 -10.35 50.68 -10.46
CA GLU A 28 -10.81 52.04 -10.18
C GLU A 28 -9.65 52.95 -9.80
N LYS A 29 -8.77 52.50 -8.90
CA LYS A 29 -7.55 53.24 -8.55
C LYS A 29 -6.66 53.48 -9.78
N TYR A 30 -6.48 52.46 -10.62
CA TYR A 30 -5.72 52.61 -11.87
C TYR A 30 -6.35 53.66 -12.80
N LYS A 31 -7.68 53.62 -13.00
CA LYS A 31 -8.41 54.59 -13.81
C LYS A 31 -8.27 56.03 -13.26
N GLN A 32 -8.37 56.21 -11.95
CA GLN A 32 -8.17 57.50 -11.30
C GLN A 32 -6.75 58.05 -11.52
N LEU A 33 -5.72 57.21 -11.32
CA LEU A 33 -4.32 57.60 -11.56
C LEU A 33 -4.08 57.92 -13.04
N MET A 34 -4.66 57.14 -13.97
CA MET A 34 -4.53 57.38 -15.40
C MET A 34 -5.24 58.67 -15.85
N ASN A 35 -6.36 59.03 -15.25
CA ASN A 35 -7.01 60.33 -15.48
C ASN A 35 -6.10 61.50 -15.06
N VAL A 36 -5.44 61.39 -13.89
CA VAL A 36 -4.45 62.40 -13.45
C VAL A 36 -3.27 62.46 -14.40
N VAL A 37 -2.76 61.31 -14.87
CA VAL A 37 -1.68 61.26 -15.86
C VAL A 37 -2.11 61.93 -17.17
N HIS A 38 -3.33 61.69 -17.65
CA HIS A 38 -3.83 62.29 -18.89
C HIS A 38 -3.96 63.82 -18.79
N ASN A 39 -4.39 64.32 -17.63
CA ASN A 39 -4.63 65.74 -17.37
C ASN A 39 -3.40 66.54 -16.90
N THR A 40 -2.24 65.90 -16.73
CA THR A 40 -0.98 66.56 -16.32
C THR A 40 0.07 66.45 -17.41
N SER A 41 0.85 67.50 -17.66
CA SER A 41 2.01 67.46 -18.55
C SER A 41 3.30 67.16 -17.79
N CYS A 42 4.34 66.72 -18.49
CA CYS A 42 5.68 66.64 -17.90
C CYS A 42 6.29 68.05 -17.81
N ASP A 43 6.87 68.39 -16.66
CA ASP A 43 7.61 69.65 -16.49
C ASP A 43 9.04 69.51 -17.02
N TYR A 44 9.42 70.41 -17.93
CA TYR A 44 10.78 70.51 -18.48
C TYR A 44 11.46 71.77 -17.96
N THR A 45 12.63 71.62 -17.32
CA THR A 45 13.48 72.74 -16.90
C THR A 45 14.75 72.72 -17.76
N ASN A 46 15.04 73.79 -18.50
CA ASN A 46 16.19 73.88 -19.43
C ASN A 46 16.28 72.68 -20.41
N ASN A 47 15.18 72.30 -21.06
CA ASN A 47 15.09 71.11 -21.93
C ASN A 47 15.46 69.77 -21.25
N ARG A 48 15.60 69.73 -19.92
CA ARG A 48 15.89 68.52 -19.15
C ARG A 48 14.68 68.11 -18.32
N HIS A 49 14.19 66.90 -18.56
CA HIS A 49 13.09 66.31 -17.81
C HIS A 49 13.62 65.50 -16.62
N LYS A 50 13.25 65.90 -15.40
CA LYS A 50 13.63 65.19 -14.16
C LYS A 50 12.52 64.20 -13.79
N MET A 51 12.53 63.02 -14.41
CA MET A 51 11.50 61.95 -14.19
C MET A 51 11.18 61.66 -12.72
N LYS A 52 12.20 61.63 -11.85
CA LYS A 52 12.02 61.36 -10.40
C LYS A 52 11.26 62.48 -9.65
N ARG A 53 11.21 63.69 -10.19
CA ARG A 53 10.53 64.86 -9.60
C ARG A 53 9.24 65.23 -10.32
N CYS A 54 9.07 64.78 -11.57
CA CYS A 54 7.87 64.98 -12.36
C CYS A 54 6.66 64.24 -11.76
N GLN A 55 5.59 64.98 -11.46
CA GLN A 55 4.39 64.42 -10.86
C GLN A 55 3.71 63.41 -11.79
N ARG A 56 3.56 63.74 -13.09
CA ARG A 56 3.00 62.83 -14.10
C ARG A 56 3.74 61.49 -14.13
N CYS A 57 5.07 61.51 -14.15
CA CYS A 57 5.88 60.28 -14.17
C CYS A 57 5.78 59.47 -12.87
N LYS A 58 5.67 60.14 -11.72
CA LYS A 58 5.41 59.45 -10.44
C LYS A 58 4.05 58.77 -10.44
N THR A 59 2.99 59.47 -10.86
CA THR A 59 1.63 58.93 -10.92
C THR A 59 1.53 57.78 -11.93
N LEU A 60 2.17 57.88 -13.10
CA LEU A 60 2.24 56.78 -14.07
C LEU A 60 2.98 55.57 -13.48
N LYS A 61 4.08 55.80 -12.76
CA LYS A 61 4.81 54.73 -12.07
C LYS A 61 3.94 54.08 -11.00
N GLU A 62 3.20 54.85 -10.21
CA GLU A 62 2.27 54.34 -9.21
C GLU A 62 1.17 53.48 -9.85
N ALA A 63 0.57 53.95 -10.96
CA ALA A 63 -0.44 53.20 -11.69
C ALA A 63 0.09 51.85 -12.18
N ASN A 64 1.30 51.84 -12.76
CA ASN A 64 1.95 50.62 -13.24
C ASN A 64 2.46 49.69 -12.12
N GLN A 65 2.52 50.18 -10.87
CA GLN A 65 2.95 49.40 -9.71
C GLN A 65 1.77 48.74 -8.96
N ILE A 66 0.52 49.03 -9.33
CA ILE A 66 -0.64 48.32 -8.79
C ILE A 66 -0.54 46.85 -9.21
N LYS A 67 -0.53 45.95 -8.22
CA LYS A 67 -0.40 44.51 -8.41
C LYS A 67 -1.49 43.79 -7.63
N VAL A 68 -2.25 42.94 -8.33
CA VAL A 68 -3.21 42.03 -7.73
C VAL A 68 -2.84 40.62 -8.15
N LYS A 69 -2.67 39.70 -7.18
CA LYS A 69 -2.38 38.29 -7.46
C LYS A 69 -3.66 37.59 -7.93
N VAL A 70 -3.48 36.63 -8.83
CA VAL A 70 -4.54 35.72 -9.26
C VAL A 70 -5.10 34.92 -8.08
N TYR A 71 -6.37 34.57 -8.16
CA TYR A 71 -7.03 33.62 -7.28
C TYR A 71 -7.17 32.28 -8.01
N GLU A 72 -6.85 31.20 -7.31
CA GLU A 72 -7.12 29.82 -7.76
C GLU A 72 -8.00 29.15 -6.71
N CYS A 73 -9.11 28.55 -7.15
CA CYS A 73 -9.98 27.81 -6.26
C CYS A 73 -9.20 26.62 -5.65
N PRO A 74 -9.22 26.42 -4.31
CA PRO A 74 -8.48 25.34 -3.67
C PRO A 74 -9.10 23.96 -3.92
N MET A 75 -10.36 23.90 -4.34
CA MET A 75 -11.11 22.68 -4.60
C MET A 75 -11.39 22.48 -6.09
N PRO A 76 -11.35 21.23 -6.58
CA PRO A 76 -11.83 20.89 -7.92
C PRO A 76 -13.31 21.26 -8.12
N LEU A 77 -13.65 21.63 -9.36
CA LEU A 77 -15.03 21.91 -9.74
C LEU A 77 -15.90 20.65 -9.71
N ALA A 78 -15.39 19.55 -10.28
CA ALA A 78 -16.07 18.27 -10.33
C ALA A 78 -16.31 17.71 -8.92
N HIS A 79 -17.54 17.27 -8.65
CA HIS A 79 -17.93 16.81 -7.32
C HIS A 79 -17.16 15.56 -6.87
N GLU A 80 -16.95 14.61 -7.77
CA GLU A 80 -16.19 13.37 -7.51
C GLU A 80 -14.73 13.66 -7.15
N SER A 81 -14.11 14.58 -7.88
CA SER A 81 -12.76 15.07 -7.61
C SER A 81 -12.69 15.77 -6.24
N ALA A 82 -13.67 16.61 -5.92
CA ALA A 82 -13.76 17.23 -4.60
C ALA A 82 -13.93 16.20 -3.48
N LEU A 83 -14.73 15.14 -3.70
CA LEU A 83 -14.86 14.02 -2.76
C LEU A 83 -13.54 13.31 -2.55
N ALA A 84 -12.79 13.00 -3.62
CA ALA A 84 -11.50 12.34 -3.51
C ALA A 84 -10.47 13.18 -2.72
N VAL A 85 -10.42 14.49 -2.96
CA VAL A 85 -9.58 15.41 -2.17
C VAL A 85 -9.97 15.35 -0.70
N ILE A 86 -11.25 15.53 -0.37
CA ILE A 86 -11.70 15.55 1.03
C ILE A 86 -11.55 14.20 1.72
N PHE A 87 -11.82 13.11 1.01
CA PHE A 87 -11.56 11.77 1.50
C PHE A 87 -10.10 11.63 1.91
N GLU A 88 -9.16 12.14 1.10
CA GLU A 88 -7.76 12.05 1.46
C GLU A 88 -7.33 12.98 2.59
N LEU A 89 -7.90 14.18 2.67
CA LEU A 89 -7.65 15.08 3.80
C LEU A 89 -8.22 14.51 5.11
N GLN A 90 -9.33 13.78 5.05
CA GLN A 90 -10.09 13.29 6.21
C GLN A 90 -10.00 11.78 6.42
N MET A 91 -9.02 11.11 5.82
CA MET A 91 -8.93 9.65 5.82
C MET A 91 -8.68 9.12 7.23
N PRO A 92 -9.53 8.20 7.75
CA PRO A 92 -9.29 7.46 8.98
C PRO A 92 -7.95 6.73 8.96
N ILE A 93 -7.32 6.58 10.13
CA ILE A 93 -5.95 6.04 10.22
C ILE A 93 -5.87 4.59 9.73
N GLU A 94 -6.92 3.79 9.94
CA GLU A 94 -6.99 2.39 9.55
C GLU A 94 -6.98 2.23 8.02
N ILE A 95 -7.81 3.03 7.33
CA ILE A 95 -7.89 3.05 5.86
C ILE A 95 -6.57 3.55 5.27
N ARG A 96 -5.96 4.54 5.92
CA ARG A 96 -4.67 5.09 5.51
C ARG A 96 -3.54 4.07 5.62
N CYS A 97 -3.43 3.40 6.76
CA CYS A 97 -2.45 2.34 6.95
C CYS A 97 -2.62 1.25 5.88
N TYR A 98 -3.87 0.84 5.62
CA TYR A 98 -4.18 -0.15 4.60
C TYR A 98 -3.78 0.32 3.19
N ARG A 99 -4.18 1.54 2.80
CA ARG A 99 -3.80 2.15 1.51
C ARG A 99 -2.29 2.23 1.34
N ASP A 100 -1.58 2.71 2.36
CA ASP A 100 -0.12 2.86 2.31
C ASP A 100 0.57 1.51 2.15
N ILE A 101 0.08 0.45 2.82
CA ILE A 101 0.57 -0.93 2.69
C ILE A 101 0.30 -1.46 1.27
N ILE A 102 -0.93 -1.33 0.75
CA ILE A 102 -1.27 -1.76 -0.61
C ILE A 102 -0.39 -1.05 -1.64
N TRP A 103 -0.24 0.27 -1.49
CA TRP A 103 0.57 1.06 -2.41
C TRP A 103 2.02 0.56 -2.43
N GLN A 104 2.60 0.28 -1.25
CA GLN A 104 3.94 -0.31 -1.15
C GLN A 104 4.05 -1.68 -1.85
N PHE A 105 3.10 -2.60 -1.60
CA PHE A 105 3.13 -3.93 -2.20
C PHE A 105 2.95 -3.89 -3.73
N THR A 106 2.03 -3.06 -4.22
CA THR A 106 1.74 -2.94 -5.66
C THR A 106 2.86 -2.24 -6.43
N ASN A 107 3.55 -1.28 -5.80
CA ASN A 107 4.64 -0.52 -6.42
C ASN A 107 6.03 -1.01 -6.02
N ARG A 108 6.15 -2.22 -5.42
CA ARG A 108 7.42 -2.80 -4.97
C ARG A 108 8.53 -2.82 -6.03
N SER A 109 8.16 -3.04 -7.29
CA SER A 109 9.08 -3.10 -8.43
C SER A 109 9.46 -1.70 -8.96
N ASN A 110 8.69 -0.68 -8.57
CA ASN A 110 8.84 0.72 -8.97
C ASN A 110 9.12 1.57 -7.73
N SER A 111 10.26 1.33 -7.07
CA SER A 111 10.71 2.10 -5.91
C SER A 111 11.11 3.54 -6.25
N HIS A 112 11.16 3.87 -7.55
CA HIS A 112 11.41 5.22 -8.03
C HIS A 112 10.17 6.10 -7.85
N LEU A 113 10.37 7.23 -7.19
CA LEU A 113 9.38 8.31 -7.18
C LEU A 113 9.10 8.72 -8.63
N GLU A 114 7.83 8.71 -9.04
CA GLU A 114 7.43 9.36 -10.28
C GLU A 114 7.92 10.82 -10.25
N ASN A 115 8.50 11.28 -11.37
CA ASN A 115 9.10 12.62 -11.49
C ASN A 115 8.16 13.74 -11.00
N CYS A 116 8.75 14.72 -10.31
CA CYS A 116 8.20 16.05 -9.98
C CYS A 116 6.67 16.16 -9.79
N MET A 117 6.13 15.43 -8.81
CA MET A 117 4.74 15.63 -8.38
C MET A 117 4.62 16.83 -7.42
N TYR A 118 3.51 17.56 -7.52
CA TYR A 118 3.19 18.70 -6.67
C TYR A 118 2.25 18.27 -5.54
N GLU A 119 2.73 18.32 -4.30
CA GLU A 119 1.89 18.04 -3.13
C GLU A 119 0.80 19.10 -2.96
N TRP A 120 -0.45 18.64 -2.82
CA TRP A 120 -1.64 19.51 -2.85
C TRP A 120 -1.61 20.59 -1.77
N LEU A 121 -1.22 20.22 -0.54
CA LEU A 121 -1.18 21.14 0.60
C LEU A 121 0.06 22.04 0.62
N ASN A 122 1.08 21.75 -0.20
CA ASN A 122 2.26 22.61 -0.34
C ASN A 122 2.00 23.80 -1.26
N VAL A 123 0.88 23.81 -2.01
CA VAL A 123 0.40 24.99 -2.72
C VAL A 123 -0.11 26.01 -1.69
N PRO A 124 0.50 27.20 -1.52
CA PRO A 124 0.18 28.10 -0.40
C PRO A 124 -1.30 28.51 -0.32
N SER A 125 -1.94 28.78 -1.46
CA SER A 125 -3.37 29.10 -1.55
C SER A 125 -4.25 27.94 -1.09
N HIS A 126 -3.86 26.70 -1.37
CA HIS A 126 -4.62 25.52 -0.99
C HIS A 126 -4.36 25.15 0.47
N GLY A 127 -3.08 25.12 0.89
CA GLY A 127 -2.68 24.81 2.25
C GLY A 127 -3.33 25.75 3.28
N SER A 128 -3.40 27.05 3.02
CA SER A 128 -4.06 28.00 3.93
C SER A 128 -5.56 27.76 4.10
N LYS A 129 -6.24 27.16 3.11
CA LYS A 129 -7.69 26.94 3.12
C LYS A 129 -8.09 25.52 3.53
N LEU A 130 -7.31 24.53 3.15
CA LEU A 130 -7.65 23.12 3.32
C LEU A 130 -7.05 22.49 4.57
N LYS A 131 -6.01 23.09 5.16
CA LYS A 131 -5.30 22.51 6.32
C LYS A 131 -6.20 22.33 7.53
N SER A 132 -7.18 23.20 7.77
CA SER A 132 -8.17 23.05 8.86
C SER A 132 -9.05 21.81 8.72
N PHE A 133 -9.18 21.27 7.50
CA PHE A 133 -10.00 20.09 7.21
C PHE A 133 -9.20 18.78 7.27
N CYS A 134 -7.88 18.85 7.47
CA CYS A 134 -7.01 17.69 7.48
C CYS A 134 -7.04 16.97 8.84
N THR A 135 -7.25 15.66 8.83
CA THR A 135 -7.19 14.83 10.05
C THR A 135 -5.91 14.00 10.08
N GLY A 136 -5.14 14.12 11.17
CA GLY A 136 -3.94 13.32 11.42
C GLY A 136 -2.78 13.61 10.48
N PHE A 137 -2.08 14.73 10.65
CA PHE A 137 -0.96 15.19 9.80
C PHE A 137 0.29 14.30 9.77
N ASN A 138 0.38 13.34 10.69
CA ASN A 138 1.62 12.62 10.95
C ASN A 138 1.58 11.22 10.31
N ASN A 139 2.73 10.77 9.84
CA ASN A 139 3.01 9.41 9.37
C ASN A 139 2.29 8.93 8.10
N HIS A 140 1.99 9.81 7.14
CA HIS A 140 1.59 9.38 5.79
C HIS A 140 2.81 8.95 4.98
N LYS A 141 2.77 7.75 4.41
CA LYS A 141 3.73 7.32 3.38
C LYS A 141 3.28 7.79 2.00
N VAL A 142 1.98 7.77 1.72
CA VAL A 142 1.36 8.25 0.47
C VAL A 142 0.56 9.53 0.71
N ARG A 143 0.66 10.51 -0.19
CA ARG A 143 -0.02 11.80 -0.08
C ARG A 143 -0.82 12.16 -1.33
N LEU A 144 -1.77 13.08 -1.16
CA LEU A 144 -2.49 13.72 -2.25
C LEU A 144 -1.53 14.66 -3.01
N VAL A 145 -1.31 14.34 -4.28
CA VAL A 145 -0.41 15.07 -5.17
C VAL A 145 -1.09 15.38 -6.50
N SER A 146 -0.37 16.12 -7.35
CA SER A 146 -0.78 16.45 -8.70
C SER A 146 0.37 16.40 -9.68
N SER A 147 0.09 15.86 -10.87
CA SER A 147 1.01 15.89 -12.02
C SER A 147 1.04 17.24 -12.75
N THR A 148 0.03 18.09 -12.52
CA THR A 148 -0.02 19.47 -13.03
C THR A 148 0.33 20.45 -11.91
N LYS A 149 1.00 21.54 -12.27
CA LYS A 149 1.34 22.62 -11.37
C LYS A 149 0.11 23.50 -11.10
N SER A 150 -0.04 23.98 -9.87
CA SER A 150 -1.05 25.00 -9.54
C SER A 150 -0.74 26.29 -10.31
N ILE A 151 -1.78 26.95 -10.81
CA ILE A 151 -1.62 28.18 -11.59
C ILE A 151 -0.90 29.26 -10.77
N SER A 152 -1.15 29.30 -9.46
CA SER A 152 -0.50 30.20 -8.51
C SER A 152 1.03 30.03 -8.41
N GLN A 153 1.56 28.92 -8.92
CA GLN A 153 2.99 28.60 -8.95
C GLN A 153 3.57 28.59 -10.37
N THR A 154 2.78 28.87 -11.41
CA THR A 154 3.26 28.98 -12.81
C THR A 154 3.71 30.41 -13.14
N HIS A 155 3.93 30.73 -14.42
CA HIS A 155 4.20 32.11 -14.86
C HIS A 155 3.07 33.09 -14.48
N TYR A 156 1.85 32.60 -14.29
CA TYR A 156 0.69 33.35 -13.76
C TYR A 156 0.83 33.76 -12.28
N SER A 157 1.86 33.28 -11.58
CA SER A 157 2.24 33.80 -10.25
C SER A 157 2.66 35.29 -10.31
N THR A 158 3.13 35.74 -11.48
CA THR A 158 3.40 37.16 -11.72
C THR A 158 2.06 37.89 -11.88
N PRO A 159 1.77 38.93 -11.08
CA PRO A 159 0.53 39.67 -11.16
C PRO A 159 0.26 40.18 -12.59
N PRO A 160 -0.91 39.86 -13.19
CA PRO A 160 -1.22 40.30 -14.54
C PRO A 160 -1.49 41.82 -14.54
N SER A 161 -1.42 42.44 -15.73
CA SER A 161 -1.60 43.88 -15.88
C SER A 161 -3.04 44.29 -15.54
N ILE A 162 -3.20 45.20 -14.58
CA ILE A 162 -4.49 45.78 -14.20
C ILE A 162 -5.14 46.52 -15.38
N ALA A 163 -4.32 47.08 -16.28
CA ALA A 163 -4.79 47.90 -17.39
C ALA A 163 -5.57 47.10 -18.45
N HIS A 164 -5.16 45.87 -18.72
CA HIS A 164 -5.63 45.09 -19.88
C HIS A 164 -6.35 43.80 -19.51
N THR A 165 -6.17 43.31 -18.28
CA THR A 165 -6.74 42.02 -17.87
C THR A 165 -8.19 42.22 -17.42
N SER A 166 -9.13 41.42 -17.93
CA SER A 166 -10.52 41.40 -17.45
C SER A 166 -10.59 40.87 -16.00
N ILE A 167 -11.75 40.96 -15.34
CA ILE A 167 -11.88 40.44 -13.97
C ILE A 167 -11.70 38.91 -13.95
N GLU A 168 -12.23 38.24 -14.97
CA GLU A 168 -12.15 36.79 -15.16
C GLU A 168 -10.70 36.32 -15.27
N GLY A 169 -9.80 37.14 -15.86
CA GLY A 169 -8.37 36.83 -15.95
C GLY A 169 -7.63 36.79 -14.61
N PHE A 170 -8.28 37.16 -13.50
CA PHE A 170 -7.75 37.00 -12.13
C PHE A 170 -8.34 35.80 -11.40
N LEU A 171 -9.33 35.12 -11.96
CA LEU A 171 -10.10 34.06 -11.30
C LEU A 171 -9.88 32.73 -12.04
N PHE A 172 -9.24 31.78 -11.37
CA PHE A 172 -8.97 30.48 -11.93
C PHE A 172 -9.63 29.37 -11.12
N GLU A 173 -10.13 28.38 -11.83
CA GLU A 173 -10.50 27.10 -11.25
C GLU A 173 -9.26 26.30 -10.89
N ASN A 174 -9.43 25.30 -10.03
CA ASN A 174 -8.35 24.41 -9.63
C ASN A 174 -7.80 23.66 -10.85
N SER A 175 -6.51 23.78 -11.14
CA SER A 175 -5.88 23.12 -12.29
C SER A 175 -5.16 21.83 -11.94
N LEU A 176 -5.25 21.37 -10.68
CA LEU A 176 -4.54 20.20 -10.19
C LEU A 176 -5.25 18.90 -10.60
N LYS A 177 -4.47 17.90 -11.02
CA LYS A 177 -4.95 16.56 -11.33
C LYS A 177 -4.75 15.67 -10.12
N ILE A 178 -5.85 15.15 -9.57
CA ILE A 178 -5.81 14.32 -8.36
C ILE A 178 -5.04 13.04 -8.61
N GLN A 179 -3.99 12.83 -7.83
CA GLN A 179 -3.22 11.60 -7.78
C GLN A 179 -2.80 11.33 -6.34
N ILE A 180 -2.40 10.08 -6.07
CA ILE A 180 -1.79 9.69 -4.82
C ILE A 180 -0.39 9.16 -5.10
N SER A 181 0.59 9.69 -4.39
CA SER A 181 1.99 9.27 -4.56
C SER A 181 2.75 9.50 -3.25
N PRO A 182 3.77 8.70 -2.96
CA PRO A 182 4.72 9.03 -1.92
C PRO A 182 5.45 10.35 -2.15
N THR A 183 5.76 11.05 -1.06
CA THR A 183 6.68 12.20 -1.08
C THR A 183 8.11 11.83 -0.71
N LYS A 184 8.34 10.60 -0.26
CA LYS A 184 9.65 10.03 0.05
C LYS A 184 9.69 8.59 -0.46
N PRO A 185 10.84 8.06 -0.90
CA PRO A 185 10.94 6.66 -1.28
C PRO A 185 10.40 5.79 -0.14
N ILE A 186 9.45 4.93 -0.47
CA ILE A 186 8.94 3.96 0.50
C ILE A 186 9.60 2.63 0.19
N GLY A 187 10.61 2.27 0.98
CA GLY A 187 11.05 0.89 1.10
C GLY A 187 10.32 0.24 2.27
N PHE A 188 10.15 -1.07 2.20
CA PHE A 188 9.98 -1.84 3.42
C PHE A 188 11.36 -2.06 4.03
N GLU A 189 11.56 -1.56 5.24
CA GLU A 189 12.70 -1.96 6.02
C GLU A 189 12.51 -3.43 6.42
N ASP A 190 13.33 -4.32 5.85
CA ASP A 190 13.39 -5.73 6.23
C ASP A 190 12.09 -6.53 5.98
N GLU A 191 11.56 -6.49 4.75
CA GLU A 191 10.39 -7.27 4.29
C GLU A 191 10.47 -8.74 4.68
N VAL A 192 11.66 -9.30 4.49
CA VAL A 192 11.91 -10.71 4.74
C VAL A 192 11.62 -11.00 6.20
N ARG A 193 12.11 -10.20 7.15
CA ARG A 193 11.79 -10.41 8.56
C ARG A 193 10.32 -10.17 8.91
N ILE A 194 9.68 -9.16 8.32
CA ILE A 194 8.27 -8.82 8.63
C ILE A 194 7.32 -9.90 8.11
N LEU A 195 7.57 -10.43 6.91
CA LEU A 195 6.69 -11.36 6.21
C LEU A 195 7.05 -12.83 6.45
N THR A 196 8.23 -13.11 6.99
CA THR A 196 8.60 -14.47 7.42
C THR A 196 8.00 -14.73 8.80
N PRO A 197 7.21 -15.80 8.97
CA PRO A 197 6.70 -16.22 10.27
C PRO A 197 7.82 -16.39 11.30
N GLN A 198 7.56 -15.97 12.53
CA GLN A 198 8.51 -16.11 13.63
C GLN A 198 8.17 -17.35 14.46
N LEU A 199 9.19 -18.10 14.84
CA LEU A 199 9.09 -19.25 15.73
C LEU A 199 9.22 -18.75 17.18
N ASP A 200 8.09 -18.49 17.80
CA ASP A 200 8.04 -17.95 19.16
C ASP A 200 8.29 -19.03 20.23
N HIS A 201 8.07 -20.30 19.91
CA HIS A 201 8.28 -21.40 20.84
C HIS A 201 9.78 -21.55 21.20
N PRO A 202 10.17 -21.54 22.49
CA PRO A 202 11.56 -21.54 22.92
C PRO A 202 12.41 -22.68 22.35
N ASP A 203 11.79 -23.84 22.10
CA ASP A 203 12.47 -25.02 21.56
C ASP A 203 12.78 -24.93 20.06
N TYR A 204 11.99 -24.15 19.33
CA TYR A 204 12.10 -23.99 17.88
C TYR A 204 12.74 -22.65 17.48
N LYS A 205 12.81 -21.69 18.40
CA LYS A 205 13.37 -20.35 18.16
C LYS A 205 14.80 -20.39 17.61
N GLN A 206 15.62 -21.35 18.05
CA GLN A 206 16.98 -21.54 17.54
C GLN A 206 17.03 -22.05 16.09
N LEU A 207 15.92 -22.62 15.59
CA LEU A 207 15.74 -23.12 14.23
C LEU A 207 15.08 -22.09 13.31
N GLN A 208 14.97 -20.82 13.70
CA GLN A 208 14.35 -19.77 12.88
C GLN A 208 14.93 -19.68 11.46
N PHE A 209 16.22 -19.97 11.29
CA PHE A 209 16.88 -19.95 9.99
C PHE A 209 16.20 -20.88 8.96
N THR A 210 15.59 -21.97 9.43
CA THR A 210 14.89 -22.96 8.60
C THR A 210 13.65 -22.37 7.95
N VAL A 211 12.99 -21.41 8.61
CA VAL A 211 11.84 -20.65 8.08
C VAL A 211 12.32 -19.45 7.27
N SER A 212 13.44 -18.83 7.65
CA SER A 212 13.94 -17.61 6.98
C SER A 212 14.56 -17.85 5.60
N THR A 213 15.11 -19.03 5.33
CA THR A 213 15.77 -19.32 4.05
C THR A 213 15.65 -20.80 3.70
N THR A 214 15.96 -21.15 2.46
CA THR A 214 16.13 -22.53 1.99
C THR A 214 17.58 -22.81 1.56
N GLN A 215 18.48 -21.84 1.75
CA GLN A 215 19.87 -21.88 1.28
C GLN A 215 20.79 -22.52 2.33
N PHE A 216 20.54 -23.78 2.65
CA PHE A 216 21.36 -24.59 3.55
C PHE A 216 21.16 -26.07 3.23
N VAL A 217 22.04 -26.93 3.74
CA VAL A 217 21.93 -28.39 3.55
C VAL A 217 21.67 -29.10 4.88
N GLN A 218 21.10 -30.30 4.83
CA GLN A 218 20.84 -31.13 6.01
C GLN A 218 22.10 -31.33 6.89
N ASN A 219 23.28 -31.45 6.28
CA ASN A 219 24.52 -31.62 7.02
C ASN A 219 24.84 -30.43 7.93
N ASP A 220 24.40 -29.21 7.58
CA ASP A 220 24.59 -28.03 8.42
C ASP A 220 23.79 -28.16 9.73
N VAL A 221 22.58 -28.71 9.64
CA VAL A 221 21.70 -28.97 10.79
C VAL A 221 22.33 -30.04 11.70
N ILE A 222 22.79 -31.14 11.10
CA ILE A 222 23.39 -32.25 11.85
C ILE A 222 24.69 -31.79 12.56
N ALA A 223 25.52 -31.00 11.89
CA ALA A 223 26.77 -30.50 12.46
C ALA A 223 26.54 -29.59 13.68
N GLN A 224 25.41 -28.90 13.74
CA GLN A 224 25.04 -28.00 14.84
C GLN A 224 24.18 -28.67 15.92
N LEU A 225 23.93 -29.98 15.82
CA LEU A 225 23.00 -30.70 16.70
C LEU A 225 23.33 -30.55 18.19
N SER A 226 24.62 -30.48 18.53
CA SER A 226 25.10 -30.26 19.90
C SER A 226 24.76 -28.89 20.48
N ASN A 227 24.46 -27.92 19.63
CA ASN A 227 24.22 -26.52 20.01
C ASN A 227 22.73 -26.24 20.24
N TYR A 228 21.85 -27.17 19.86
CA TYR A 228 20.40 -26.99 19.99
C TYR A 228 19.87 -27.44 21.36
N SER A 229 18.66 -26.97 21.69
CA SER A 229 17.95 -27.34 22.93
C SER A 229 17.91 -28.84 23.16
N THR A 230 18.28 -29.27 24.37
CA THR A 230 18.15 -30.68 24.81
C THR A 230 16.70 -31.11 25.08
N ARG A 231 15.73 -30.19 24.96
CA ARG A 231 14.30 -30.48 25.20
C ARG A 231 13.63 -31.20 24.03
N LEU A 232 14.12 -31.02 22.80
CA LEU A 232 13.64 -31.75 21.63
C LEU A 232 14.48 -33.00 21.42
N LYS A 233 13.84 -34.04 20.88
CA LYS A 233 14.57 -35.24 20.45
C LYS A 233 15.51 -34.88 19.30
N PRO A 234 16.72 -35.45 19.25
CA PRO A 234 17.64 -35.23 18.14
C PRO A 234 17.02 -35.48 16.76
N SER A 235 16.20 -36.53 16.62
CA SER A 235 15.47 -36.83 15.38
C SER A 235 14.52 -35.72 14.97
N GLN A 236 13.76 -35.16 15.92
CA GLN A 236 12.82 -34.06 15.70
C GLN A 236 13.54 -32.78 15.26
N ILE A 237 14.70 -32.49 15.86
CA ILE A 237 15.54 -31.34 15.45
C ILE A 237 16.06 -31.53 14.04
N ILE A 238 16.59 -32.71 13.70
CA ILE A 238 17.10 -33.00 12.37
C ILE A 238 15.99 -32.86 11.34
N GLU A 239 14.81 -33.40 11.62
CA GLU A 239 13.70 -33.40 10.66
C GLU A 239 13.10 -32.01 10.45
N PHE A 240 12.80 -31.30 11.54
CA PHE A 240 12.36 -29.90 11.46
C PHE A 240 13.42 -29.04 10.78
N GLY A 241 14.67 -29.18 11.21
CA GLY A 241 15.81 -28.43 10.72
C GLY A 241 16.07 -28.64 9.24
N SER A 242 15.90 -29.87 8.76
CA SER A 242 16.23 -30.25 7.38
C SER A 242 15.07 -30.13 6.42
N PHE A 243 13.84 -29.89 6.91
CA PHE A 243 12.62 -29.84 6.10
C PHE A 243 12.74 -28.91 4.88
N ARG A 244 13.48 -27.81 5.02
CA ARG A 244 13.68 -26.79 3.97
C ARG A 244 15.12 -26.68 3.47
N SER A 245 15.91 -27.73 3.63
CA SER A 245 17.29 -27.82 3.14
C SER A 245 17.36 -27.90 1.60
N GLY A 246 17.09 -26.79 0.94
CA GLY A 246 16.85 -26.71 -0.51
C GLY A 246 15.37 -26.62 -0.83
N HIS A 247 15.02 -25.67 -1.71
CA HIS A 247 13.62 -25.33 -2.01
C HIS A 247 12.88 -26.44 -2.77
N ARG A 248 13.59 -27.26 -3.56
CA ARG A 248 13.00 -28.36 -4.35
C ARG A 248 12.66 -29.60 -3.52
N LEU A 249 13.09 -29.69 -2.25
CA LEU A 249 12.91 -30.87 -1.41
C LEU A 249 11.69 -30.77 -0.48
N GLN A 250 11.04 -29.62 -0.40
CA GLN A 250 9.98 -29.35 0.59
C GLN A 250 8.80 -30.33 0.49
N TRP A 251 8.34 -30.66 -0.72
CA TRP A 251 7.25 -31.63 -0.91
C TRP A 251 7.66 -33.07 -0.61
N TRP A 252 8.89 -33.45 -0.95
CA TRP A 252 9.43 -34.76 -0.59
C TRP A 252 9.53 -34.93 0.92
N ASN A 253 10.04 -33.90 1.61
CA ASN A 253 10.13 -33.91 3.06
C ASN A 253 8.76 -33.93 3.73
N LEU A 254 7.74 -33.27 3.15
CA LEU A 254 6.36 -33.36 3.64
C LEU A 254 5.80 -34.79 3.50
N LEU A 255 6.05 -35.43 2.35
CA LEU A 255 5.63 -36.82 2.14
C LEU A 255 6.30 -37.76 3.15
N THR A 256 7.60 -37.56 3.43
CA THR A 256 8.34 -38.32 4.44
C THR A 256 7.75 -38.13 5.84
N ILE A 257 7.45 -36.90 6.24
CA ILE A 257 6.83 -36.64 7.56
C ILE A 257 5.46 -37.31 7.67
N LEU A 258 4.64 -37.24 6.61
CA LEU A 258 3.33 -37.89 6.59
C LEU A 258 3.43 -39.41 6.69
N GLU A 259 4.48 -40.01 6.12
CA GLU A 259 4.69 -41.45 6.19
C GLU A 259 5.27 -41.91 7.53
N MET A 260 6.20 -41.14 8.09
CA MET A 260 6.91 -41.49 9.31
C MET A 260 6.22 -41.02 10.59
N ASP A 261 5.19 -40.17 10.47
CA ASP A 261 4.53 -39.46 11.57
C ASP A 261 5.53 -38.82 12.55
N SER A 262 6.54 -38.18 11.97
CA SER A 262 7.76 -37.81 12.68
C SER A 262 7.72 -36.42 13.28
N LEU A 263 6.91 -35.52 12.71
CA LEU A 263 6.60 -34.20 13.23
C LEU A 263 5.09 -34.04 13.37
N SER A 264 4.64 -33.72 14.59
CA SER A 264 3.23 -33.53 14.86
C SER A 264 2.73 -32.23 14.25
N PHE A 265 1.72 -32.33 13.38
CA PHE A 265 1.07 -31.15 12.80
C PHE A 265 0.32 -30.34 13.85
N ALA A 266 0.04 -30.90 15.04
CA ALA A 266 -0.58 -30.21 16.18
C ALA A 266 0.35 -29.17 16.82
N GLU A 267 1.67 -29.23 16.57
CA GLU A 267 2.61 -28.23 17.05
C GLU A 267 2.62 -26.99 16.15
N GLU A 268 2.39 -25.82 16.73
CA GLU A 268 2.31 -24.54 16.00
C GLU A 268 3.56 -24.25 15.16
N SER A 269 4.76 -24.48 15.70
CA SER A 269 6.02 -24.30 14.97
C SER A 269 6.13 -25.20 13.74
N VAL A 270 5.64 -26.45 13.83
CA VAL A 270 5.61 -27.40 12.71
C VAL A 270 4.59 -26.95 11.68
N ALA A 271 3.40 -26.52 12.11
CA ALA A 271 2.38 -25.95 11.25
C ALA A 271 2.90 -24.72 10.48
N ILE A 272 3.59 -23.80 11.16
CA ILE A 272 4.24 -22.63 10.55
C ILE A 272 5.26 -23.07 9.49
N LEU A 273 6.14 -24.02 9.83
CA LEU A 273 7.17 -24.52 8.92
C LEU A 273 6.55 -25.10 7.64
N ILE A 274 5.51 -25.94 7.78
CA ILE A 274 4.84 -26.59 6.65
C ILE A 274 4.09 -25.58 5.80
N ILE A 275 3.24 -24.74 6.41
CA ILE A 275 2.46 -23.71 5.70
C ILE A 275 3.39 -22.75 4.96
N HIS A 276 4.46 -22.30 5.62
CA HIS A 276 5.41 -21.39 4.99
C HIS A 276 6.14 -22.06 3.82
N SER A 277 6.54 -23.33 3.91
CA SER A 277 7.13 -24.07 2.79
C SER A 277 6.20 -24.17 1.59
N ILE A 278 4.96 -24.62 1.79
CA ILE A 278 4.05 -24.88 0.66
C ILE A 278 3.51 -23.59 0.01
N LEU A 279 3.50 -22.47 0.74
CA LEU A 279 3.06 -21.17 0.22
C LEU A 279 4.20 -20.31 -0.33
N GLN A 280 5.45 -20.58 0.04
CA GLN A 280 6.59 -19.85 -0.51
C GLN A 280 6.73 -20.14 -2.00
N TYR A 281 6.66 -19.10 -2.83
CA TYR A 281 6.68 -19.25 -4.29
C TYR A 281 7.94 -19.94 -4.81
N GLY A 282 9.12 -19.59 -4.29
CA GLY A 282 10.40 -20.15 -4.76
C GLY A 282 10.91 -19.52 -6.07
N PRO A 283 12.12 -19.90 -6.51
CA PRO A 283 12.71 -19.40 -7.76
C PRO A 283 11.97 -19.96 -8.99
N LEU A 284 11.93 -19.16 -10.06
CA LEU A 284 11.47 -19.59 -11.38
C LEU A 284 12.62 -20.25 -12.14
N ILE A 285 12.29 -21.16 -13.07
CA ILE A 285 13.27 -21.81 -13.95
C ILE A 285 13.90 -20.74 -14.84
N SER A 286 15.12 -20.34 -14.52
CA SER A 286 15.94 -19.46 -15.34
C SER A 286 16.70 -20.31 -16.35
N GLU A 287 16.04 -20.87 -17.38
CA GLU A 287 16.73 -21.36 -18.60
C GLU A 287 15.74 -21.91 -19.65
N SER A 288 15.39 -21.09 -20.64
CA SER A 288 15.78 -21.28 -22.05
C SER A 288 15.14 -20.18 -22.90
N LYS A 289 15.82 -19.76 -23.98
CA LYS A 289 15.30 -18.82 -25.00
C LYS A 289 14.16 -19.41 -25.84
N THR A 290 13.40 -20.36 -25.30
CA THR A 290 12.20 -20.91 -25.91
C THR A 290 10.99 -20.41 -25.13
N PHE A 291 9.98 -19.92 -25.85
CA PHE A 291 8.83 -19.15 -25.37
C PHE A 291 7.83 -19.92 -24.48
N SER A 292 8.30 -20.86 -23.65
CA SER A 292 7.47 -21.55 -22.67
C SER A 292 8.08 -21.37 -21.28
N GLU A 293 7.95 -20.15 -20.75
CA GLU A 293 8.18 -19.90 -19.32
C GLU A 293 7.23 -20.81 -18.52
N SER A 294 7.77 -21.76 -17.76
CA SER A 294 6.97 -22.56 -16.82
C SER A 294 6.39 -21.62 -15.78
N TRP A 295 5.07 -21.46 -15.77
CA TRP A 295 4.35 -20.66 -14.77
C TRP A 295 4.55 -21.20 -13.35
N CYS A 296 4.84 -22.50 -13.21
CA CYS A 296 5.07 -23.17 -11.94
C CYS A 296 6.54 -22.99 -11.48
N PRO A 297 6.77 -22.47 -10.27
CA PRO A 297 8.11 -22.35 -9.69
C PRO A 297 8.76 -23.69 -9.38
N GLU A 298 10.09 -23.69 -9.26
CA GLU A 298 10.89 -24.89 -8.98
C GLU A 298 10.49 -25.61 -7.69
N SER A 299 10.09 -24.86 -6.65
CA SER A 299 9.68 -25.43 -5.36
C SER A 299 8.38 -26.24 -5.44
N HIS A 300 7.62 -26.12 -6.53
CA HIS A 300 6.32 -26.77 -6.68
C HIS A 300 6.25 -27.70 -7.89
N GLN A 301 7.35 -27.89 -8.63
CA GLN A 301 7.37 -28.72 -9.83
C GLN A 301 6.90 -30.15 -9.61
N GLN A 302 7.18 -30.72 -8.44
CA GLN A 302 6.77 -32.08 -8.08
C GLN A 302 5.24 -32.25 -8.11
N LEU A 303 4.47 -31.18 -7.91
CA LEU A 303 3.01 -31.23 -8.00
C LEU A 303 2.51 -31.37 -9.44
N LEU A 304 3.36 -31.19 -10.45
CA LEU A 304 3.04 -31.48 -11.84
C LEU A 304 3.26 -32.97 -12.21
N GLU A 305 3.75 -33.79 -11.29
CA GLU A 305 3.94 -35.22 -11.49
C GLU A 305 2.74 -36.00 -10.90
N ASP A 306 1.87 -36.52 -11.77
CA ASP A 306 0.62 -37.20 -11.36
C ASP A 306 0.88 -38.35 -10.37
N HIS A 307 1.99 -39.10 -10.54
CA HIS A 307 2.36 -40.17 -9.62
C HIS A 307 2.68 -39.65 -8.21
N PHE A 308 3.51 -38.60 -8.12
CA PHE A 308 3.84 -37.97 -6.84
C PHE A 308 2.60 -37.42 -6.14
N VAL A 309 1.75 -36.70 -6.87
CA VAL A 309 0.49 -36.15 -6.32
C VAL A 309 -0.42 -37.26 -5.82
N ASN A 310 -0.50 -38.39 -6.53
CA ASN A 310 -1.30 -39.52 -6.10
C ASN A 310 -0.80 -40.11 -4.78
N GLU A 311 0.51 -40.35 -4.64
CA GLU A 311 1.10 -40.83 -3.38
C GLU A 311 0.85 -39.84 -2.23
N LEU A 312 1.04 -38.54 -2.48
CA LEU A 312 0.77 -37.51 -1.49
C LEU A 312 -0.70 -37.50 -1.05
N ILE A 313 -1.65 -37.63 -1.98
CA ILE A 313 -3.08 -37.72 -1.67
C ILE A 313 -3.40 -38.96 -0.83
N VAL A 314 -2.77 -40.10 -1.10
CA VAL A 314 -2.96 -41.33 -0.31
C VAL A 314 -2.52 -41.11 1.13
N ARG A 315 -1.32 -40.56 1.35
CA ARG A 315 -0.80 -40.29 2.71
C ARG A 315 -1.58 -39.24 3.46
N LEU A 316 -2.01 -38.17 2.78
CA LEU A 316 -2.92 -37.18 3.36
C LEU A 316 -4.26 -37.81 3.74
N ASN A 317 -4.81 -38.71 2.92
CA ASN A 317 -6.05 -39.40 3.26
C ASN A 317 -5.93 -40.25 4.52
N HIS A 318 -4.86 -41.02 4.67
CA HIS A 318 -4.59 -41.81 5.86
C HIS A 318 -4.44 -40.91 7.09
N HIS A 319 -3.61 -39.86 6.99
CA HIS A 319 -3.42 -38.91 8.09
C HIS A 319 -4.73 -38.22 8.50
N LEU A 320 -5.61 -37.89 7.55
CA LEU A 320 -6.96 -37.36 7.83
C LEU A 320 -7.85 -38.36 8.57
N ASP A 321 -7.77 -39.64 8.23
CA ASP A 321 -8.54 -40.69 8.92
C ASP A 321 -8.06 -40.83 10.38
N ASP A 322 -6.75 -40.78 10.61
CA ASP A 322 -6.16 -40.88 11.95
C ASP A 322 -6.49 -39.66 12.82
N CYS A 323 -6.50 -38.46 12.23
CA CYS A 323 -6.76 -37.22 12.93
C CYS A 323 -8.26 -36.88 13.08
N GLN A 324 -9.18 -37.73 12.59
CA GLN A 324 -10.62 -37.45 12.61
C GLN A 324 -11.16 -37.19 14.02
N LEU A 325 -10.63 -37.87 15.04
CA LEU A 325 -11.07 -37.76 16.44
C LEU A 325 -10.32 -36.68 17.24
N ASN A 326 -9.20 -36.18 16.74
CA ASN A 326 -8.33 -35.23 17.43
C ASN A 326 -7.87 -34.11 16.48
N TRP A 327 -8.86 -33.38 15.98
CA TRP A 327 -8.70 -32.39 14.94
C TRP A 327 -8.22 -31.04 15.51
N GLN A 328 -6.90 -30.85 15.65
CA GLN A 328 -6.31 -29.68 16.32
C GLN A 328 -5.76 -28.59 15.37
N ASN A 329 -5.10 -28.95 14.26
CA ASN A 329 -4.50 -28.00 13.31
C ASN A 329 -5.06 -28.16 11.87
N GLU A 330 -6.37 -27.95 11.78
CA GLU A 330 -7.22 -28.10 10.59
C GLU A 330 -6.71 -27.35 9.36
N LEU A 331 -6.15 -26.16 9.59
CA LEU A 331 -5.76 -25.24 8.53
C LEU A 331 -4.56 -25.74 7.73
N VAL A 332 -3.63 -26.49 8.34
CA VAL A 332 -2.43 -26.99 7.64
C VAL A 332 -2.85 -27.92 6.50
N LEU A 333 -3.72 -28.90 6.78
CA LEU A 333 -4.19 -29.88 5.80
C LEU A 333 -5.06 -29.22 4.72
N VAL A 334 -5.89 -28.24 5.09
CA VAL A 334 -6.65 -27.45 4.11
C VAL A 334 -5.72 -26.67 3.19
N VAL A 335 -4.69 -26.01 3.72
CA VAL A 335 -3.74 -25.24 2.91
C VAL A 335 -2.93 -26.15 1.99
N ILE A 336 -2.46 -27.32 2.49
CA ILE A 336 -1.78 -28.33 1.65
C ILE A 336 -2.67 -28.74 0.48
N THR A 337 -3.90 -29.17 0.77
CA THR A 337 -4.81 -29.71 -0.25
C THR A 337 -5.23 -28.64 -1.28
N MET A 338 -5.49 -27.42 -0.83
CA MET A 338 -5.73 -26.27 -1.71
C MET A 338 -4.53 -25.94 -2.58
N ARG A 339 -3.31 -26.03 -2.03
CA ARG A 339 -2.08 -25.79 -2.79
C ARG A 339 -1.88 -26.85 -3.87
N ILE A 340 -2.12 -28.14 -3.55
CA ILE A 340 -2.11 -29.22 -4.54
C ILE A 340 -3.10 -28.90 -5.66
N LEU A 341 -4.35 -28.55 -5.34
CA LEU A 341 -5.37 -28.25 -6.35
C LEU A 341 -4.98 -27.08 -7.26
N SER A 342 -4.32 -26.06 -6.71
CA SER A 342 -3.88 -24.90 -7.50
C SER A 342 -2.76 -25.21 -8.50
N ILE A 343 -2.09 -26.36 -8.39
CA ILE A 343 -0.90 -26.67 -9.19
C ILE A 343 -0.98 -27.98 -9.96
N CYS A 344 -1.62 -29.00 -9.40
CA CYS A 344 -1.65 -30.32 -10.03
C CYS A 344 -2.29 -30.32 -11.41
N ASN A 345 -1.91 -31.29 -12.25
CA ASN A 345 -2.54 -31.45 -13.55
C ASN A 345 -4.04 -31.79 -13.42
N THR A 346 -4.78 -31.51 -14.49
CA THR A 346 -6.23 -31.74 -14.59
C THR A 346 -6.64 -33.17 -14.25
N ASN A 347 -5.80 -34.16 -14.56
CA ASN A 347 -6.02 -35.57 -14.24
C ASN A 347 -6.20 -35.84 -12.74
N MET A 348 -5.57 -35.02 -11.89
CA MET A 348 -5.57 -35.18 -10.44
C MET A 348 -6.63 -34.31 -9.74
N GLU A 349 -7.23 -33.34 -10.44
CA GLU A 349 -8.21 -32.39 -9.87
C GLU A 349 -9.32 -33.09 -9.11
N ASN A 350 -9.99 -34.08 -9.70
CA ASN A 350 -11.11 -34.78 -9.05
C ASN A 350 -10.69 -35.46 -7.74
N LYS A 351 -9.50 -36.09 -7.71
CA LYS A 351 -8.98 -36.74 -6.50
C LYS A 351 -8.67 -35.69 -5.42
N THR A 352 -8.06 -34.57 -5.81
CA THR A 352 -7.73 -33.47 -4.90
C THR A 352 -8.98 -32.77 -4.37
N VAL A 353 -9.99 -32.53 -5.20
CA VAL A 353 -11.29 -31.96 -4.78
C VAL A 353 -11.97 -32.88 -3.77
N ASN A 354 -11.99 -34.19 -4.00
CA ASN A 354 -12.54 -35.16 -3.04
C ASN A 354 -11.80 -35.10 -1.69
N LEU A 355 -10.47 -34.94 -1.71
CA LEU A 355 -9.67 -34.77 -0.51
C LEU A 355 -10.03 -33.48 0.25
N ILE A 356 -10.19 -32.36 -0.45
CA ILE A 356 -10.63 -31.08 0.15
C ILE A 356 -12.01 -31.22 0.78
N LEU A 357 -12.94 -31.88 0.09
CA LEU A 357 -14.29 -32.14 0.62
C LEU A 357 -14.24 -33.03 1.86
N LYS A 358 -13.34 -34.01 1.91
CA LYS A 358 -13.09 -34.83 3.11
C LYS A 358 -12.57 -33.96 4.25
N CYS A 359 -11.54 -33.12 4.02
CA CYS A 359 -11.03 -32.17 5.02
C CYS A 359 -12.15 -31.30 5.60
N ARG A 360 -12.97 -30.71 4.73
CA ARG A 360 -14.11 -29.88 5.14
C ARG A 360 -15.11 -30.63 6.00
N LYS A 361 -15.51 -31.82 5.57
CA LYS A 361 -16.49 -32.66 6.30
C LYS A 361 -15.97 -33.05 7.69
N ILE A 362 -14.68 -33.35 7.83
CA ILE A 362 -14.06 -33.66 9.11
C ILE A 362 -14.04 -32.42 10.00
N GLY A 363 -13.60 -31.26 9.48
CA GLY A 363 -13.60 -30.01 10.23
C GLY A 363 -14.98 -29.59 10.73
N GLU A 364 -16.01 -29.70 9.89
CA GLU A 364 -17.40 -29.41 10.29
C GLU A 364 -17.87 -30.31 11.46
N LYS A 365 -17.55 -31.61 11.44
CA LYS A 365 -17.88 -32.53 12.54
C LYS A 365 -17.18 -32.16 13.84
N SER A 366 -15.88 -31.89 13.77
CA SER A 366 -15.06 -31.56 14.93
C SER A 366 -15.53 -30.29 15.64
N GLN A 367 -15.96 -29.27 14.88
CA GLN A 367 -16.57 -28.07 15.47
C GLN A 367 -17.88 -28.39 16.19
N VAL A 368 -18.77 -29.17 15.57
CA VAL A 368 -20.05 -29.55 16.20
C VAL A 368 -19.85 -30.32 17.50
N GLU A 369 -18.84 -31.19 17.58
CA GLU A 369 -18.53 -31.95 18.80
C GLU A 369 -17.91 -31.06 19.90
N LYS A 370 -17.03 -30.13 19.54
CA LYS A 370 -16.40 -29.19 20.48
C LYS A 370 -17.39 -28.22 21.13
N TYR A 371 -18.49 -27.89 20.46
CA TYR A 371 -19.55 -27.02 20.95
C TYR A 371 -20.82 -27.76 21.41
N ARG A 372 -20.77 -29.10 21.55
CA ARG A 372 -21.92 -29.87 22.06
C ARG A 372 -22.10 -29.58 23.56
N PRO A 373 -23.27 -29.10 24.02
CA PRO A 373 -23.49 -28.83 25.44
C PRO A 373 -23.40 -30.11 26.25
N VAL A 374 -22.59 -30.10 27.33
CA VAL A 374 -22.46 -31.23 28.26
C VAL A 374 -23.82 -31.45 28.94
N PRO A 375 -24.42 -32.66 28.88
CA PRO A 375 -25.65 -32.93 29.59
C PRO A 375 -25.41 -32.82 31.10
N ALA A 376 -26.23 -31.99 31.77
CA ALA A 376 -26.18 -31.81 33.21
C ALA A 376 -26.28 -33.19 33.91
N GLY A 377 -25.17 -33.61 34.51
CA GLY A 377 -25.09 -34.87 35.24
C GLY A 377 -26.10 -34.89 36.37
N LYS A 378 -26.93 -35.95 36.40
CA LYS A 378 -27.77 -36.28 37.56
C LYS A 378 -26.86 -36.43 38.78
N HIS A 379 -26.93 -35.48 39.72
CA HIS A 379 -26.47 -35.70 41.08
C HIS A 379 -27.17 -36.94 41.64
N ARG A 380 -26.42 -38.03 41.83
CA ARG A 380 -26.85 -39.15 42.67
C ARG A 380 -26.94 -38.63 44.10
N LYS A 381 -28.14 -38.76 44.66
CA LYS A 381 -28.41 -38.62 46.10
C LYS A 381 -27.75 -39.75 46.88
#